data_AF-A0A3L7P8G4-F1
#
_entry.id   AF-A0A3L7P8G4-F1
#
_cell.length_a   1.000
_cell.length_b   1.000
_cell.length_c   1.000
_cell.angle_alpha   90.00
_cell.angle_beta   90.00
_cell.angle_gamma   90.00
#
_symmetry.space_group_name_H-M   'P 1'
#
loop_
_entity.id
_entity.type
_entity.pdbx_description
1 polymer ?
#
loop_
_entity_poly.entity_id
_entity_poly.type
_entity_poly.pdbx_seq_one_letter_code
_entity_poly.pdbx_strand_id
1 'polypeptide(L)'
;MCLIVLLSLGSATGLQAKERILRRQDDRAPVDVKLAEQSGIHRYDSKYLILYTDIEPEKARDLVGLVDQVHPVWESFLGKLPPARDKSPFQVTGYLMRDPTRFQTANLLRAKSGPILHGKSEGYEFWVHDQESDYYRAHLLLHEATHCYTMCYDAEGQLRPHWFLEGIAEFFGTHEMSEPTSTSPPSLRFGLISSSEEKSHGFGRIEMIRAECEAGRALTVEEVQKLGMDVFSESRTTPYAWSWAFCTFLALHPLTSDEFQKVCQQTDPVRFQRFFNTLWKKHQAAIAADWELFRDSLCYGYDLSRGATKRTAVLPISSGESREVVVQSAGGWQSTGIEVTAGQSIQITGKGRVTLAQTTKPWISEPNGISIRYADGQPIGRLLAAVERTAPAEQGANRHWVFQDIGPQAMWMIPESGVLFLRVNDRWNELFDNSGEYQVTVTSPK
;
A
#
# COMPACT_ATOMS: atom_id res chain seq x y z
N MET A 1 38.11 -65.25 -3.53
CA MET A 1 39.38 -64.53 -3.78
C MET A 1 39.03 -63.14 -4.29
N CYS A 2 39.59 -62.10 -3.66
CA CYS A 2 39.30 -60.67 -3.84
C CYS A 2 37.90 -60.17 -3.40
N LEU A 3 37.81 -59.74 -2.14
CA LEU A 3 36.73 -58.89 -1.63
C LEU A 3 37.31 -57.48 -1.40
N ILE A 4 36.74 -56.48 -2.06
CA ILE A 4 37.06 -55.06 -1.89
C ILE A 4 36.37 -54.57 -0.62
N VAL A 5 37.14 -54.06 0.34
CA VAL A 5 36.64 -53.30 1.49
C VAL A 5 36.93 -51.83 1.23
N LEU A 6 35.87 -51.07 0.92
CA LEU A 6 35.88 -49.61 0.89
C LEU A 6 35.79 -49.09 2.32
N LEU A 7 36.86 -48.43 2.78
CA LEU A 7 36.88 -47.65 4.02
C LEU A 7 36.04 -46.38 3.84
N SER A 8 34.92 -46.32 4.55
CA SER A 8 34.14 -45.09 4.75
C SER A 8 34.81 -44.22 5.81
N LEU A 9 35.52 -43.18 5.38
CA LEU A 9 35.88 -42.06 6.22
C LEU A 9 34.75 -41.04 6.18
N GLY A 10 34.05 -40.91 7.31
CA GLY A 10 33.01 -39.91 7.49
C GLY A 10 33.58 -38.49 7.42
N SER A 11 32.85 -37.61 6.75
CA SER A 11 33.02 -36.17 6.85
C SER A 11 31.78 -35.60 7.55
N ALA A 12 32.06 -35.00 8.70
CA ALA A 12 31.12 -34.38 9.59
C ALA A 12 30.21 -33.37 8.88
N THR A 13 28.92 -33.46 9.16
CA THR A 13 27.92 -32.44 8.92
C THR A 13 28.27 -31.19 9.74
N GLY A 14 29.02 -30.27 9.14
CA GLY A 14 29.16 -28.92 9.67
C GLY A 14 27.81 -28.20 9.60
N LEU A 15 27.24 -27.85 10.76
CA LEU A 15 26.25 -26.78 10.84
C LEU A 15 26.87 -25.54 10.21
N GLN A 16 26.39 -25.13 9.03
CA GLN A 16 26.71 -23.82 8.48
C GLN A 16 26.25 -22.77 9.50
N ALA A 17 27.21 -22.05 10.07
CA ALA A 17 26.94 -20.86 10.87
C ALA A 17 26.10 -19.91 10.02
N LYS A 18 24.93 -19.52 10.54
CA LYS A 18 24.04 -18.55 9.90
C LYS A 18 24.83 -17.27 9.71
N GLU A 19 25.30 -17.00 8.49
CA GLU A 19 26.10 -15.82 8.19
C GLU A 19 25.31 -14.58 8.65
N ARG A 20 25.92 -13.81 9.55
CA ARG A 20 25.26 -12.68 10.19
C ARG A 20 25.13 -11.58 9.14
N ILE A 21 23.92 -11.27 8.70
CA ILE A 21 23.66 -10.13 7.81
C ILE A 21 24.18 -8.88 8.53
N LEU A 22 25.16 -8.21 7.93
CA LEU A 22 25.71 -6.95 8.40
C LEU A 22 25.29 -5.82 7.46
N ARG A 23 25.16 -4.63 8.04
CA ARG A 23 24.98 -3.40 7.28
C ARG A 23 26.35 -2.93 6.76
N ARG A 24 26.38 -2.26 5.60
CA ARG A 24 27.60 -1.70 4.97
C ARG A 24 28.38 -0.84 5.96
N GLN A 25 29.70 -0.81 5.85
CA GLN A 25 30.49 0.20 6.56
C GLN A 25 30.14 1.59 6.04
N ASP A 26 30.30 2.62 6.87
CA ASP A 26 30.12 4.00 6.45
C ASP A 26 31.32 4.44 5.60
N ASP A 27 31.15 4.40 4.28
CA ASP A 27 32.16 4.78 3.29
C ASP A 27 31.86 6.14 2.62
N ARG A 28 30.99 6.94 3.23
CA ARG A 28 30.65 8.28 2.74
C ARG A 28 31.90 9.14 2.66
N ALA A 29 32.08 9.81 1.53
CA ALA A 29 33.20 10.72 1.36
C ALA A 29 33.01 11.96 2.27
N PRO A 30 34.07 12.45 2.93
CA PRO A 30 33.96 13.62 3.79
C PRO A 30 33.46 14.84 3.01
N VAL A 31 32.64 15.66 3.67
CA VAL A 31 32.13 16.92 3.11
C VAL A 31 33.05 18.07 3.50
N ASP A 32 33.48 18.87 2.53
CA ASP A 32 34.15 20.14 2.80
C ASP A 32 33.10 21.18 3.21
N VAL A 33 32.89 21.30 4.52
CA VAL A 33 31.87 22.18 5.11
C VAL A 33 32.13 23.64 4.76
N LYS A 34 33.40 24.07 4.67
CA LYS A 34 33.72 25.46 4.33
C LYS A 34 33.35 25.77 2.88
N LEU A 35 33.65 24.86 1.97
CA LEU A 35 33.29 25.02 0.57
C LEU A 35 31.76 24.99 0.37
N ALA A 36 31.05 24.14 1.12
CA ALA A 36 29.58 24.10 1.13
C ALA A 36 29.00 25.44 1.59
N GLU A 37 29.46 25.98 2.73
CA GLU A 37 29.02 27.27 3.25
C GLU A 37 29.33 28.43 2.30
N GLN A 38 30.52 28.46 1.69
CA GLN A 38 30.89 29.45 0.67
C GLN A 38 30.01 29.39 -0.58
N SER A 39 29.46 28.21 -0.88
CA SER A 39 28.52 27.98 -1.98
C SER A 39 27.06 28.25 -1.56
N GLY A 40 26.82 28.75 -0.35
CA GLY A 40 25.48 29.04 0.17
C GLY A 40 24.67 27.79 0.54
N ILE A 41 25.35 26.70 0.90
CA ILE A 41 24.77 25.44 1.36
C ILE A 41 25.03 25.31 2.86
N HIS A 42 23.98 25.04 3.62
CA HIS A 42 24.03 24.94 5.06
C HIS A 42 23.77 23.52 5.52
N ARG A 43 24.40 23.16 6.65
CA ARG A 43 24.27 21.86 7.29
C ARG A 43 23.25 21.91 8.43
N TYR A 44 22.38 20.91 8.48
CA TYR A 44 21.42 20.68 9.55
C TYR A 44 21.54 19.22 10.01
N ASP A 45 21.56 19.00 11.31
CA ASP A 45 21.79 17.68 11.89
C ASP A 45 20.60 17.22 12.72
N SER A 46 20.26 15.95 12.59
CA SER A 46 19.38 15.19 13.49
C SER A 46 20.01 13.84 13.83
N LYS A 47 19.31 12.99 14.60
CA LYS A 47 19.88 11.71 15.03
C LYS A 47 20.16 10.79 13.83
N TYR A 48 19.28 10.78 12.85
CA TYR A 48 19.35 9.87 11.71
C TYR A 48 19.61 10.57 10.36
N LEU A 49 19.59 11.90 10.28
CA LEU A 49 19.85 12.65 9.05
C LEU A 49 20.85 13.79 9.26
N ILE A 50 21.84 13.88 8.37
CA ILE A 50 22.61 15.10 8.09
C ILE A 50 22.08 15.68 6.78
N LEU A 51 21.47 16.85 6.81
CA LEU A 51 20.95 17.52 5.62
C LEU A 51 21.85 18.69 5.21
N TYR A 52 22.36 18.65 3.98
CA TYR A 52 22.95 19.79 3.31
C TYR A 52 21.93 20.39 2.36
N THR A 53 21.61 21.67 2.55
CA THR A 53 20.60 22.33 1.74
C THR A 53 20.83 23.83 1.57
N ASP A 54 20.36 24.37 0.46
CA ASP A 54 20.34 25.80 0.15
C ASP A 54 18.92 26.41 0.20
N ILE A 55 17.94 25.68 0.75
CA ILE A 55 16.58 26.19 1.04
C ILE A 55 16.56 27.05 2.32
N GLU A 56 15.40 27.63 2.63
CA GLU A 56 15.18 28.46 3.81
C GLU A 56 15.44 27.68 5.12
N PRO A 57 16.15 28.26 6.10
CA PRO A 57 16.51 27.56 7.34
C PRO A 57 15.36 27.00 8.17
N GLU A 58 14.19 27.64 8.14
CA GLU A 58 13.00 27.19 8.86
C GLU A 58 12.50 25.86 8.29
N LYS A 59 12.31 25.81 6.97
CA LYS A 59 11.93 24.58 6.24
C LYS A 59 12.96 23.46 6.45
N ALA A 60 14.26 23.79 6.39
CA ALA A 60 15.32 22.81 6.58
C ALA A 60 15.29 22.16 7.97
N ARG A 61 15.01 22.94 9.03
CA ARG A 61 14.90 22.44 10.41
C ARG A 61 13.72 21.49 10.59
N ASP A 62 12.59 21.78 9.96
CA ASP A 62 11.41 20.90 10.04
C ASP A 62 11.68 19.55 9.37
N LEU A 63 12.38 19.56 8.22
CA LEU A 63 12.69 18.36 7.46
C LEU A 63 13.63 17.40 8.19
N VAL A 64 14.68 17.90 8.87
CA VAL A 64 15.64 17.00 9.55
C VAL A 64 15.00 16.20 10.68
N GLY A 65 13.96 16.73 11.31
CA GLY A 65 13.19 16.02 12.33
C GLY A 65 12.29 14.91 11.79
N LEU A 66 11.98 14.89 10.48
CA LEU A 66 11.09 13.88 9.90
C LEU A 66 11.73 12.49 9.89
N VAL A 67 13.02 12.39 9.56
CA VAL A 67 13.73 11.10 9.54
C VAL A 67 13.80 10.50 10.95
N ASP A 68 13.95 11.34 11.96
CA ASP A 68 13.92 10.91 13.36
C ASP A 68 12.56 10.36 13.79
N GLN A 69 11.48 10.90 13.23
CA GLN A 69 10.11 10.46 13.49
C GLN A 69 9.72 9.18 12.73
N VAL A 70 10.16 9.02 11.48
CA VAL A 70 9.85 7.82 10.67
C VAL A 70 10.72 6.63 11.04
N HIS A 71 11.95 6.83 11.54
CA HIS A 71 12.87 5.75 11.91
C HIS A 71 12.25 4.66 12.82
N PRO A 72 11.58 4.98 13.95
CA PRO A 72 10.93 3.95 14.76
C PRO A 72 9.82 3.20 14.00
N VAL A 73 9.17 3.84 13.03
CA VAL A 73 8.17 3.19 12.16
C VAL A 73 8.85 2.22 11.20
N TRP A 74 9.98 2.60 10.60
CA TRP A 74 10.80 1.68 9.80
C TRP A 74 11.27 0.49 10.63
N GLU A 75 11.80 0.69 11.83
CA GLU A 75 12.23 -0.45 12.68
C GLU A 75 11.08 -1.40 12.99
N SER A 76 9.89 -0.86 13.28
CA SER A 76 8.72 -1.66 13.60
C SER A 76 8.21 -2.43 12.37
N PHE A 77 8.21 -1.80 11.19
CA PHE A 77 7.59 -2.38 9.99
C PHE A 77 8.58 -3.15 9.11
N LEU A 78 9.72 -2.54 8.79
CA LEU A 78 10.78 -3.10 7.96
C LEU A 78 11.78 -3.94 8.77
N GLY A 79 11.70 -3.93 10.09
CA GLY A 79 12.62 -4.62 10.99
C GLY A 79 13.86 -3.78 11.33
N LYS A 80 14.47 -4.09 12.48
CA LYS A 80 15.67 -3.40 12.97
C LYS A 80 16.87 -3.66 12.08
N LEU A 81 17.63 -2.61 11.80
CA LEU A 81 18.90 -2.75 11.08
C LEU A 81 19.89 -3.59 11.90
N PRO A 82 20.64 -4.51 11.26
CA PRO A 82 21.79 -5.12 11.89
C PRO A 82 22.90 -4.07 12.13
N PRO A 83 23.88 -4.37 12.98
CA PRO A 83 25.05 -3.51 13.13
C PRO A 83 25.80 -3.36 11.80
N ALA A 84 26.40 -2.18 11.59
CA ALA A 84 27.34 -1.99 10.50
C ALA A 84 28.63 -2.78 10.72
N ARG A 85 29.36 -3.08 9.64
CA ARG A 85 30.68 -3.74 9.69
C ARG A 85 31.68 -3.00 10.58
N ASP A 86 31.68 -1.68 10.51
CA ASP A 86 32.52 -0.77 11.31
C ASP A 86 31.90 -0.39 12.67
N LYS A 87 30.71 -0.94 12.99
CA LYS A 87 29.90 -0.62 14.18
C LYS A 87 29.44 0.84 14.26
N SER A 88 29.51 1.59 13.15
CA SER A 88 28.93 2.92 13.08
C SER A 88 27.43 2.89 13.41
N PRO A 89 26.87 3.95 14.03
CA PRO A 89 25.42 4.10 14.10
C PRO A 89 24.84 4.27 12.70
N PHE A 90 23.53 4.03 12.55
CA PHE A 90 22.85 4.37 11.30
C PHE A 90 22.59 5.87 11.26
N GLN A 91 23.02 6.53 10.19
CA GLN A 91 22.73 7.92 9.87
C GLN A 91 22.90 8.09 8.36
N VAL A 92 22.03 8.87 7.72
CA VAL A 92 22.10 9.16 6.29
C VAL A 92 22.51 10.62 6.05
N THR A 93 23.08 10.90 4.88
CA THR A 93 23.35 12.26 4.40
C THR A 93 22.40 12.59 3.26
N GLY A 94 21.57 13.62 3.44
CA GLY A 94 20.72 14.15 2.39
C GLY A 94 21.30 15.43 1.78
N TYR A 95 21.14 15.58 0.47
CA TYR A 95 21.44 16.81 -0.26
C TYR A 95 20.15 17.30 -0.92
N LEU A 96 19.52 18.33 -0.34
CA LEU A 96 18.28 18.91 -0.86
C LEU A 96 18.59 20.22 -1.57
N MET A 97 18.32 20.26 -2.87
CA MET A 97 18.93 21.22 -3.79
C MET A 97 17.88 22.09 -4.47
N ARG A 98 17.82 23.36 -4.09
CA ARG A 98 17.07 24.38 -4.84
C ARG A 98 17.87 24.83 -6.07
N ASP A 99 19.17 25.04 -5.91
CA ASP A 99 20.11 25.30 -7.01
C ASP A 99 21.18 24.20 -7.08
N PRO A 100 21.00 23.19 -7.94
CA PRO A 100 21.98 22.09 -8.11
C PRO A 100 23.39 22.55 -8.47
N THR A 101 23.54 23.75 -9.07
CA THR A 101 24.84 24.31 -9.44
C THR A 101 25.72 24.59 -8.22
N ARG A 102 25.11 24.98 -7.09
CA ARG A 102 25.83 25.19 -5.82
C ARG A 102 26.42 23.88 -5.31
N PHE A 103 25.68 22.79 -5.41
CA PHE A 103 26.12 21.46 -4.99
C PHE A 103 27.19 20.90 -5.91
N GLN A 104 27.12 21.20 -7.20
CA GLN A 104 28.19 20.88 -8.14
C GLN A 104 29.48 21.62 -7.76
N THR A 105 29.38 22.94 -7.54
CA THR A 105 30.51 23.80 -7.14
C THR A 105 31.14 23.36 -5.82
N ALA A 106 30.30 22.94 -4.87
CA ALA A 106 30.75 22.41 -3.58
C ALA A 106 31.27 20.96 -3.63
N ASN A 107 31.34 20.34 -4.81
CA ASN A 107 31.68 18.93 -4.99
C ASN A 107 30.79 17.98 -4.16
N LEU A 108 29.49 18.26 -4.05
CA LEU A 108 28.52 17.45 -3.28
C LEU A 108 27.63 16.59 -4.18
N LEU A 109 27.58 16.83 -5.50
CA LEU A 109 26.94 15.95 -6.48
C LEU A 109 27.82 14.73 -6.79
N ARG A 110 27.81 13.73 -5.92
CA ARG A 110 28.71 12.56 -5.97
C ARG A 110 28.03 11.24 -6.36
N ALA A 111 26.76 11.29 -6.78
CA ALA A 111 26.05 10.10 -7.25
C ALA A 111 26.86 9.38 -8.34
N LYS A 112 27.20 8.12 -8.11
CA LYS A 112 28.09 7.32 -8.96
C LYS A 112 27.40 6.84 -10.23
N SER A 113 26.07 6.78 -10.23
CA SER A 113 25.30 6.29 -11.38
C SER A 113 24.25 7.29 -11.86
N GLY A 114 24.01 7.39 -13.17
CA GLY A 114 22.88 8.12 -13.77
C GLY A 114 22.70 9.61 -13.41
N PRO A 115 21.75 10.30 -14.07
CA PRO A 115 21.36 11.65 -13.69
C PRO A 115 20.42 11.66 -12.47
N ILE A 116 20.46 12.74 -11.67
CA ILE A 116 19.50 12.99 -10.59
C ILE A 116 18.28 13.71 -11.20
N LEU A 117 17.14 13.03 -11.27
CA LEU A 117 15.93 13.56 -11.89
C LEU A 117 15.07 14.38 -10.92
N HIS A 118 14.61 13.75 -9.83
CA HIS A 118 13.85 14.39 -8.74
C HIS A 118 14.42 13.99 -7.38
N GLY A 119 14.71 12.70 -7.23
CA GLY A 119 15.41 12.11 -6.10
C GLY A 119 16.35 11.03 -6.59
N LYS A 120 17.35 10.72 -5.77
CA LYS A 120 18.18 9.54 -5.92
C LYS A 120 18.88 9.20 -4.61
N SER A 121 19.02 7.91 -4.31
CA SER A 121 19.80 7.39 -3.18
C SER A 121 20.90 6.43 -3.64
N GLU A 122 22.04 6.49 -2.94
CA GLU A 122 23.14 5.55 -3.08
C GLU A 122 23.80 5.31 -1.71
N GLY A 123 23.72 4.08 -1.20
CA GLY A 123 24.27 3.75 0.12
C GLY A 123 23.59 4.56 1.22
N TYR A 124 24.37 5.35 1.96
CA TYR A 124 23.90 6.23 3.03
C TYR A 124 23.66 7.67 2.58
N GLU A 125 23.71 7.94 1.28
CA GLU A 125 23.53 9.29 0.73
C GLU A 125 22.31 9.35 -0.17
N PHE A 126 21.65 10.50 -0.19
CA PHE A 126 20.63 10.81 -1.18
C PHE A 126 20.66 12.26 -1.64
N TRP A 127 20.20 12.50 -2.86
CA TRP A 127 20.10 13.80 -3.51
C TRP A 127 18.68 14.02 -3.99
N VAL A 128 18.09 15.15 -3.63
CA VAL A 128 16.71 15.51 -3.99
C VAL A 128 16.70 16.94 -4.51
N HIS A 129 16.00 17.19 -5.60
CA HIS A 129 15.71 18.56 -6.05
C HIS A 129 14.56 19.15 -5.23
N ASP A 130 14.66 20.41 -4.88
CA ASP A 130 13.60 21.14 -4.21
C ASP A 130 12.29 21.07 -5.01
N GLN A 131 11.16 21.04 -4.31
CA GLN A 131 9.81 20.91 -4.87
C GLN A 131 8.97 22.14 -4.51
N GLU A 132 8.00 22.47 -5.37
CA GLU A 132 7.10 23.60 -5.13
C GLU A 132 6.24 23.38 -3.87
N SER A 133 5.71 22.17 -3.70
CA SER A 133 4.93 21.79 -2.51
C SER A 133 5.85 21.40 -1.35
N ASP A 134 5.60 21.99 -0.17
CA ASP A 134 6.28 21.62 1.07
C ASP A 134 6.03 20.14 1.44
N TYR A 135 4.82 19.63 1.20
CA TYR A 135 4.50 18.22 1.42
C TYR A 135 5.29 17.32 0.48
N TYR A 136 5.30 17.62 -0.82
CA TYR A 136 5.97 16.76 -1.80
C TYR A 136 7.50 16.78 -1.64
N ARG A 137 8.07 17.91 -1.20
CA ARG A 137 9.48 17.99 -0.76
C ARG A 137 9.76 17.01 0.39
N ALA A 138 8.94 17.07 1.44
CA ALA A 138 9.07 16.16 2.59
C ALA A 138 8.89 14.69 2.18
N HIS A 139 7.91 14.42 1.31
CA HIS A 139 7.64 13.11 0.72
C HIS A 139 8.85 12.55 -0.01
N LEU A 140 9.47 13.32 -0.91
CA LEU A 140 10.67 12.88 -1.65
C LEU A 140 11.88 12.65 -0.72
N LEU A 141 12.06 13.50 0.29
CA LEU A 141 13.11 13.31 1.29
C LEU A 141 12.91 11.98 2.05
N LEU A 142 11.69 11.69 2.48
CA LEU A 142 11.34 10.44 3.16
C LEU A 142 11.45 9.22 2.24
N HIS A 143 11.05 9.37 0.97
CA HIS A 143 11.18 8.35 -0.07
C HIS A 143 12.64 7.93 -0.23
N GLU A 144 13.55 8.88 -0.47
CA GLU A 144 14.97 8.55 -0.65
C GLU A 144 15.64 8.07 0.64
N ALA A 145 15.26 8.62 1.80
CA ALA A 145 15.76 8.12 3.08
C ALA A 145 15.30 6.68 3.34
N THR A 146 14.11 6.29 2.87
CA THR A 146 13.61 4.91 2.94
C THR A 146 14.46 3.98 2.06
N HIS A 147 14.87 4.41 0.88
CA HIS A 147 15.83 3.66 0.06
C HIS A 147 17.16 3.44 0.79
N CYS A 148 17.73 4.49 1.40
CA CYS A 148 18.94 4.34 2.22
C CYS A 148 18.77 3.31 3.36
N TYR A 149 17.63 3.33 4.05
CA TYR A 149 17.33 2.36 5.12
C TYR A 149 17.21 0.93 4.57
N THR A 150 16.48 0.75 3.47
CA THR A 150 16.14 -0.55 2.90
C THR A 150 17.27 -1.19 2.09
N MET A 151 18.26 -0.40 1.66
CA MET A 151 19.34 -0.84 0.77
C MET A 151 20.75 -0.74 1.40
N CYS A 152 20.86 -0.44 2.69
CA CYS A 152 22.15 -0.34 3.39
C CYS A 152 22.89 -1.68 3.60
N TYR A 153 22.50 -2.76 2.93
CA TYR A 153 23.06 -4.10 3.09
C TYR A 153 24.07 -4.44 2.00
N ASP A 154 25.02 -5.32 2.30
CA ASP A 154 25.84 -5.96 1.27
C ASP A 154 24.99 -6.98 0.52
N ALA A 155 24.45 -6.58 -0.62
CA ALA A 155 23.79 -7.48 -1.54
C ALA A 155 24.73 -7.72 -2.71
N GLU A 156 25.45 -8.85 -2.68
CA GLU A 156 26.13 -9.35 -3.86
C GLU A 156 25.07 -9.79 -4.88
N GLY A 157 24.83 -8.94 -5.88
CA GLY A 157 24.28 -9.37 -7.18
C GLY A 157 22.76 -9.39 -7.38
N GLN A 158 21.91 -9.28 -6.35
CA GLN A 158 20.45 -9.22 -6.56
C GLN A 158 19.76 -8.21 -5.64
N LEU A 159 18.90 -7.37 -6.22
CA LEU A 159 18.02 -6.46 -5.48
C LEU A 159 16.62 -7.08 -5.35
N ARG A 160 15.86 -6.61 -4.36
CA ARG A 160 14.42 -6.86 -4.31
C ARG A 160 13.73 -6.23 -5.54
N PRO A 161 12.54 -6.69 -5.93
CA PRO A 161 11.84 -6.18 -7.12
C PRO A 161 11.64 -4.65 -7.09
N HIS A 162 11.72 -4.00 -8.26
CA HIS A 162 11.63 -2.54 -8.37
C HIS A 162 10.27 -1.98 -7.93
N TRP A 163 9.18 -2.62 -8.35
CA TRP A 163 7.83 -2.28 -7.85
C TRP A 163 7.76 -2.25 -6.32
N PHE A 164 8.49 -3.15 -5.65
CA PHE A 164 8.50 -3.20 -4.19
C PHE A 164 9.35 -2.09 -3.59
N LEU A 165 10.56 -1.88 -4.10
CA LEU A 165 11.48 -0.86 -3.58
C LEU A 165 10.89 0.54 -3.74
N GLU A 166 10.38 0.87 -4.93
CA GLU A 166 9.75 2.18 -5.17
C GLU A 166 8.42 2.29 -4.43
N GLY A 167 7.61 1.22 -4.42
CA GLY A 167 6.32 1.21 -3.75
C GLY A 167 6.42 1.38 -2.23
N ILE A 168 7.40 0.74 -1.58
CA ILE A 168 7.60 0.87 -0.13
C ILE A 168 8.20 2.22 0.24
N ALA A 169 9.06 2.79 -0.61
CA ALA A 169 9.59 4.14 -0.43
C ALA A 169 8.49 5.20 -0.58
N GLU A 170 7.64 5.08 -1.61
CA GLU A 170 6.43 5.91 -1.76
C GLU A 170 5.47 5.75 -0.58
N PHE A 171 5.27 4.52 -0.06
CA PHE A 171 4.41 4.27 1.10
C PHE A 171 4.91 4.97 2.37
N PHE A 172 6.20 4.88 2.71
CA PHE A 172 6.74 5.61 3.86
C PHE A 172 6.88 7.12 3.61
N GLY A 173 6.88 7.54 2.35
CA GLY A 173 6.77 8.94 1.97
C GLY A 173 5.43 9.55 2.35
N THR A 174 4.32 8.79 2.35
CA THR A 174 3.02 9.32 2.74
C THR A 174 2.95 9.55 4.26
N HIS A 175 2.58 10.76 4.64
CA HIS A 175 2.52 11.15 6.04
C HIS A 175 1.40 12.14 6.31
N GLU A 176 0.89 12.15 7.54
CA GLU A 176 -0.13 13.11 7.94
C GLU A 176 -0.04 13.37 9.45
N MET A 177 -0.20 14.62 9.87
CA MET A 177 -0.34 14.94 11.28
C MET A 177 -1.67 14.39 11.79
N SER A 178 -1.63 13.57 12.83
CA SER A 178 -2.86 13.11 13.47
C SER A 178 -3.59 14.27 14.16
N GLU A 179 -4.92 14.21 14.10
CA GLU A 179 -5.75 15.13 14.86
C GLU A 179 -5.51 14.93 16.37
N PRO A 180 -5.41 16.02 17.15
CA PRO A 180 -5.27 15.91 18.59
C PRO A 180 -6.51 15.24 19.19
N THR A 181 -6.28 14.33 20.14
CA THR A 181 -7.36 13.74 20.94
C THR A 181 -7.28 14.26 22.37
N SER A 182 -8.33 14.06 23.16
CA SER A 182 -8.30 14.40 24.60
C SER A 182 -7.22 13.65 25.38
N THR A 183 -6.68 12.56 24.82
CA THR A 183 -5.73 11.65 25.49
C THR A 183 -4.33 11.63 24.88
N SER A 184 -4.13 12.19 23.69
CA SER A 184 -2.83 12.14 22.99
C SER A 184 -2.56 13.43 22.20
N PRO A 185 -1.34 14.00 22.28
CA PRO A 185 -0.95 15.13 21.43
C PRO A 185 -0.91 14.71 19.96
N PRO A 186 -0.95 15.69 19.02
CA PRO A 186 -0.80 15.40 17.60
C PRO A 186 0.58 14.78 17.36
N SER A 187 0.59 13.68 16.62
CA SER A 187 1.80 12.98 16.19
C SER A 187 1.77 12.72 14.69
N LEU A 188 2.92 12.77 14.04
CA LEU A 188 3.04 12.45 12.63
C LEU A 188 2.85 10.94 12.41
N ARG A 189 1.93 10.58 11.51
CA ARG A 189 1.71 9.21 11.05
C ARG A 189 2.33 9.04 9.66
N PHE A 190 2.82 7.84 9.37
CA PHE A 190 3.41 7.47 8.08
C PHE A 190 2.75 6.22 7.52
N GLY A 191 2.88 5.95 6.22
CA GLY A 191 2.37 4.72 5.63
C GLY A 191 0.85 4.68 5.63
N LEU A 192 0.23 5.70 5.04
CA LEU A 192 -1.22 5.90 5.04
C LEU A 192 -1.74 6.34 3.67
N ILE A 193 -3.05 6.21 3.49
CA ILE A 193 -3.78 6.90 2.42
C ILE A 193 -4.19 8.26 3.00
N SER A 194 -3.73 9.35 2.39
CA SER A 194 -4.01 10.72 2.86
C SER A 194 -5.51 10.95 2.98
N SER A 195 -5.94 11.68 4.00
CA SER A 195 -7.36 11.96 4.21
C SER A 195 -7.94 13.02 3.28
N SER A 196 -7.10 13.87 2.66
CA SER A 196 -7.52 14.85 1.66
C SER A 196 -6.39 15.24 0.71
N GLU A 197 -6.74 15.87 -0.42
CA GLU A 197 -5.78 16.39 -1.39
C GLU A 197 -4.91 17.49 -0.75
N GLU A 198 -5.50 18.37 0.05
CA GLU A 198 -4.82 19.49 0.69
C GLU A 198 -3.74 19.03 1.66
N LYS A 199 -4.01 17.95 2.41
CA LYS A 199 -3.06 17.40 3.38
C LYS A 199 -1.89 16.66 2.72
N SER A 200 -2.01 16.27 1.46
CA SER A 200 -0.95 15.63 0.68
C SER A 200 -0.68 16.35 -0.65
N HIS A 201 -0.73 17.68 -0.63
CA HIS A 201 -0.66 18.48 -1.85
C HIS A 201 0.59 18.18 -2.67
N GLY A 202 0.41 17.92 -3.97
CA GLY A 202 1.49 17.56 -4.89
C GLY A 202 1.82 16.07 -4.98
N PHE A 203 1.24 15.20 -4.14
CA PHE A 203 1.46 13.75 -4.21
C PHE A 203 0.89 13.12 -5.50
N GLY A 204 -0.38 13.42 -5.81
CA GLY A 204 -1.01 13.12 -7.12
C GLY A 204 -1.22 11.64 -7.48
N ARG A 205 -0.80 10.67 -6.66
CA ARG A 205 -0.85 9.24 -7.04
C ARG A 205 -2.27 8.69 -7.11
N ILE A 206 -3.18 9.20 -6.26
CA ILE A 206 -4.58 8.77 -6.26
C ILE A 206 -5.25 9.16 -7.57
N GLU A 207 -5.05 10.39 -8.02
CA GLU A 207 -5.57 10.92 -9.28
C GLU A 207 -5.01 10.16 -10.48
N MET A 208 -3.70 9.85 -10.47
CA MET A 208 -3.07 9.06 -11.53
C MET A 208 -3.71 7.68 -11.66
N ILE A 209 -3.92 6.98 -10.54
CA ILE A 209 -4.55 5.65 -10.55
C ILE A 209 -5.99 5.74 -11.06
N ARG A 210 -6.76 6.69 -10.57
CA ARG A 210 -8.14 6.91 -11.03
C ARG A 210 -8.20 7.19 -12.53
N ALA A 211 -7.34 8.06 -13.04
CA ALA A 211 -7.27 8.40 -14.46
C ALA A 211 -6.89 7.17 -15.32
N GLU A 212 -5.94 6.34 -14.86
CA GLU A 212 -5.60 5.09 -15.55
C GLU A 212 -6.78 4.09 -15.55
N CYS A 213 -7.49 3.96 -14.43
CA CYS A 213 -8.68 3.12 -14.32
C CYS A 213 -9.81 3.59 -15.24
N GLU A 214 -10.14 4.89 -15.22
CA GLU A 214 -11.16 5.51 -16.08
C GLU A 214 -10.83 5.37 -17.57
N ALA A 215 -9.53 5.40 -17.91
CA ALA A 215 -9.06 5.23 -19.28
C ALA A 215 -8.88 3.76 -19.70
N GLY A 216 -9.30 2.79 -18.87
CA GLY A 216 -9.23 1.36 -19.19
C GLY A 216 -7.83 0.75 -19.16
N ARG A 217 -6.87 1.39 -18.45
CA ARG A 217 -5.47 0.97 -18.28
C ARG A 217 -5.17 0.48 -16.86
N ALA A 218 -6.19 0.03 -16.12
CA ALA A 218 -6.03 -0.50 -14.77
C ALA A 218 -5.11 -1.74 -14.77
N LEU A 219 -4.02 -1.70 -14.00
CA LEU A 219 -3.11 -2.84 -13.89
C LEU A 219 -3.64 -3.90 -12.91
N THR A 220 -3.63 -5.15 -13.34
CA THR A 220 -3.75 -6.34 -12.48
C THR A 220 -2.57 -6.43 -11.51
N VAL A 221 -2.72 -7.24 -10.47
CA VAL A 221 -1.65 -7.41 -9.48
C VAL A 221 -0.40 -8.02 -10.12
N GLU A 222 -0.57 -8.97 -11.04
CA GLU A 222 0.51 -9.59 -11.78
C GLU A 222 1.23 -8.60 -12.71
N GLU A 223 0.52 -7.61 -13.26
CA GLU A 223 1.13 -6.56 -14.08
C GLU A 223 1.94 -5.58 -13.22
N VAL A 224 1.44 -5.19 -12.04
CA VAL A 224 2.20 -4.35 -11.10
C VAL A 224 3.50 -5.04 -10.68
N GLN A 225 3.45 -6.35 -10.39
CA GLN A 225 4.64 -7.12 -10.01
C GLN A 225 5.70 -7.23 -11.11
N LYS A 226 5.34 -6.96 -12.37
CA LYS A 226 6.25 -6.96 -13.52
C LYS A 226 6.88 -5.59 -13.78
N LEU A 227 6.48 -4.54 -13.06
CA LEU A 227 7.09 -3.21 -13.20
C LEU A 227 8.58 -3.28 -12.80
N GLY A 228 9.45 -3.22 -13.81
CA GLY A 228 10.90 -3.32 -13.72
C GLY A 228 11.60 -2.02 -14.10
N MET A 229 12.93 -2.02 -14.01
CA MET A 229 13.77 -0.82 -14.26
C MET A 229 13.48 -0.13 -15.59
N ASP A 230 13.20 -0.91 -16.63
CA ASP A 230 12.85 -0.45 -17.96
C ASP A 230 11.64 0.49 -17.91
N VAL A 231 10.54 0.05 -17.30
CA VAL A 231 9.30 0.82 -17.21
C VAL A 231 9.48 2.08 -16.37
N PHE A 232 10.22 1.99 -15.25
CA PHE A 232 10.52 3.14 -14.39
C PHE A 232 11.48 4.16 -15.05
N SER A 233 12.34 3.69 -15.96
CA SER A 233 13.23 4.58 -16.73
C SER A 233 12.47 5.30 -17.85
N GLU A 234 11.45 4.67 -18.41
CA GLU A 234 10.61 5.22 -19.49
C GLU A 234 9.49 6.13 -18.99
N SER A 235 8.84 5.78 -17.88
CA SER A 235 7.72 6.52 -17.30
C SER A 235 8.01 6.94 -15.86
N ARG A 236 7.90 8.25 -15.61
CA ARG A 236 8.27 8.88 -14.34
C ARG A 236 7.09 9.12 -13.41
N THR A 237 5.93 8.56 -13.71
CA THR A 237 4.67 8.88 -13.02
C THR A 237 3.91 7.62 -12.62
N THR A 238 3.29 6.96 -13.60
CA THR A 238 2.34 5.88 -13.34
C THR A 238 2.94 4.63 -12.68
N PRO A 239 4.19 4.19 -12.95
CA PRO A 239 4.75 3.01 -12.29
C PRO A 239 4.92 3.19 -10.77
N TYR A 240 5.30 4.40 -10.34
CA TYR A 240 5.38 4.78 -8.93
C TYR A 240 4.00 4.77 -8.28
N ALA A 241 2.99 5.33 -8.95
CA ALA A 241 1.61 5.32 -8.45
C ALA A 241 1.08 3.90 -8.25
N TRP A 242 1.29 3.01 -9.23
CA TRP A 242 0.83 1.61 -9.15
C TRP A 242 1.57 0.82 -8.06
N SER A 243 2.88 1.04 -7.94
CA SER A 243 3.73 0.41 -6.93
C SER A 243 3.38 0.87 -5.52
N TRP A 244 3.15 2.18 -5.34
CA TRP A 244 2.64 2.77 -4.11
C TRP A 244 1.28 2.16 -3.73
N ALA A 245 0.33 2.15 -4.66
CA ALA A 245 -1.01 1.65 -4.41
C ALA A 245 -0.97 0.16 -4.00
N PHE A 246 -0.14 -0.65 -4.65
CA PHE A 246 -0.02 -2.07 -4.33
C PHE A 246 0.69 -2.33 -2.99
N CYS A 247 1.77 -1.62 -2.68
CA CYS A 247 2.40 -1.72 -1.35
C CYS A 247 1.46 -1.24 -0.25
N THR A 248 0.72 -0.16 -0.48
CA THR A 248 -0.30 0.37 0.45
C THR A 248 -1.42 -0.64 0.68
N PHE A 249 -1.93 -1.26 -0.39
CA PHE A 249 -2.90 -2.33 -0.31
C PHE A 249 -2.37 -3.48 0.56
N LEU A 250 -1.21 -4.04 0.22
CA LEU A 250 -0.64 -5.16 0.97
C LEU A 250 -0.36 -4.83 2.45
N ALA A 251 0.10 -3.60 2.72
CA ALA A 251 0.44 -3.14 4.07
C ALA A 251 -0.77 -2.87 4.96
N LEU A 252 -1.88 -2.41 4.39
CA LEU A 252 -3.06 -2.00 5.16
C LEU A 252 -4.21 -3.00 5.10
N HIS A 253 -4.18 -3.99 4.18
CA HIS A 253 -5.26 -4.92 4.00
C HIS A 253 -5.30 -5.98 5.11
N PRO A 254 -6.46 -6.24 5.75
CA PRO A 254 -6.56 -7.21 6.85
C PRO A 254 -6.10 -8.62 6.49
N LEU A 255 -6.27 -9.04 5.22
CA LEU A 255 -5.84 -10.37 4.76
C LEU A 255 -4.31 -10.50 4.55
N THR A 256 -3.58 -9.40 4.43
CA THR A 256 -2.18 -9.43 3.98
C THR A 256 -1.21 -8.69 4.88
N SER A 257 -1.65 -7.71 5.67
CA SER A 257 -0.79 -6.78 6.42
C SER A 257 0.25 -7.49 7.28
N ASP A 258 -0.17 -8.46 8.10
CA ASP A 258 0.70 -9.23 8.99
C ASP A 258 1.78 -10.04 8.22
N GLU A 259 1.39 -10.75 7.17
CA GLU A 259 2.32 -11.50 6.33
C GLU A 259 3.21 -10.60 5.47
N PHE A 260 2.68 -9.49 4.97
CA PHE A 260 3.44 -8.53 4.17
C PHE A 260 4.50 -7.82 5.02
N GLN A 261 4.20 -7.49 6.27
CA GLN A 261 5.21 -6.99 7.20
C GLN A 261 6.38 -7.98 7.36
N LYS A 262 6.10 -9.29 7.44
CA LYS A 262 7.13 -10.33 7.48
C LYS A 262 7.93 -10.41 6.17
N VAL A 263 7.31 -10.15 5.02
CA VAL A 263 7.98 -10.02 3.72
C VAL A 263 8.94 -8.82 3.74
N CYS A 264 8.47 -7.65 4.19
CA CYS A 264 9.25 -6.42 4.26
C CYS A 264 10.49 -6.54 5.15
N GLN A 265 10.42 -7.35 6.20
CA GLN A 265 11.55 -7.67 7.10
C GLN A 265 12.64 -8.55 6.46
N GLN A 266 12.40 -9.11 5.27
CA GLN A 266 13.42 -9.87 4.55
C GLN A 266 14.26 -8.93 3.68
N THR A 267 15.53 -8.77 4.07
CA THR A 267 16.51 -7.95 3.34
C THR A 267 17.21 -8.74 2.24
N ASP A 268 17.33 -10.06 2.40
CA ASP A 268 17.82 -10.99 1.40
C ASP A 268 16.75 -11.22 0.29
N PRO A 269 17.06 -11.00 -0.99
CA PRO A 269 16.10 -11.12 -2.09
C PRO A 269 15.48 -12.52 -2.24
N VAL A 270 16.25 -13.59 -1.98
CA VAL A 270 15.76 -14.98 -2.11
C VAL A 270 14.73 -15.27 -1.02
N ARG A 271 15.03 -14.86 0.22
CA ARG A 271 14.08 -14.95 1.34
C ARG A 271 12.86 -14.09 1.11
N PHE A 272 13.04 -12.85 0.64
CA PHE A 272 11.96 -11.96 0.27
C PHE A 272 11.00 -12.66 -0.70
N GLN A 273 11.52 -13.18 -1.82
CA GLN A 273 10.69 -13.84 -2.84
C GLN A 273 9.97 -15.07 -2.27
N ARG A 274 10.64 -15.86 -1.43
CA ARG A 274 10.03 -17.02 -0.78
C ARG A 274 8.86 -16.64 0.12
N PHE A 275 9.05 -15.64 1.00
CA PHE A 275 7.98 -15.17 1.89
C PHE A 275 6.83 -14.55 1.08
N PHE A 276 7.15 -13.77 0.05
CA PHE A 276 6.15 -13.18 -0.82
C PHE A 276 5.36 -14.24 -1.57
N ASN A 277 6.01 -15.29 -2.09
CA ASN A 277 5.32 -16.43 -2.71
C ASN A 277 4.40 -17.17 -1.73
N THR A 278 4.77 -17.26 -0.45
CA THR A 278 3.90 -17.85 0.58
C THR A 278 2.66 -17.00 0.82
N LEU A 279 2.81 -15.68 0.99
CA LEU A 279 1.71 -14.72 1.08
C LEU A 279 0.79 -14.84 -0.15
N TRP A 280 1.39 -14.81 -1.34
CA TRP A 280 0.69 -14.86 -2.62
C TRP A 280 -0.14 -16.13 -2.77
N LYS A 281 0.47 -17.30 -2.62
CA LYS A 281 -0.22 -18.59 -2.79
C LYS A 281 -1.39 -18.78 -1.82
N LYS A 282 -1.30 -18.21 -0.61
CA LYS A 282 -2.33 -18.33 0.42
C LYS A 282 -3.60 -17.53 0.06
N HIS A 283 -3.45 -16.41 -0.65
CA HIS A 283 -4.52 -15.42 -0.80
C HIS A 283 -4.74 -14.94 -2.24
N GLN A 284 -4.13 -15.56 -3.26
CA GLN A 284 -4.09 -15.05 -4.64
C GLN A 284 -5.45 -14.59 -5.18
N ALA A 285 -6.48 -15.43 -5.15
CA ALA A 285 -7.80 -15.10 -5.68
C ALA A 285 -8.44 -13.91 -4.93
N ALA A 286 -8.35 -13.92 -3.60
CA ALA A 286 -8.88 -12.84 -2.78
C ALA A 286 -8.12 -11.53 -2.99
N ILE A 287 -6.78 -11.58 -3.12
CA ILE A 287 -5.96 -10.41 -3.41
C ILE A 287 -6.34 -9.83 -4.78
N ALA A 288 -6.49 -10.66 -5.81
CA ALA A 288 -6.83 -10.18 -7.15
C ALA A 288 -8.22 -9.51 -7.19
N ALA A 289 -9.22 -10.11 -6.54
CA ALA A 289 -10.57 -9.56 -6.47
C ALA A 289 -10.64 -8.27 -5.63
N ASP A 290 -10.01 -8.25 -4.45
CA ASP A 290 -10.03 -7.07 -3.57
C ASP A 290 -9.16 -5.93 -4.12
N TRP A 291 -8.07 -6.25 -4.85
CA TRP A 291 -7.28 -5.26 -5.57
C TRP A 291 -8.10 -4.52 -6.62
N GLU A 292 -8.95 -5.24 -7.36
CA GLU A 292 -9.85 -4.63 -8.34
C GLU A 292 -10.82 -3.65 -7.69
N LEU A 293 -11.44 -4.04 -6.57
CA LEU A 293 -12.30 -3.14 -5.80
C LEU A 293 -11.51 -1.92 -5.32
N PHE A 294 -10.34 -2.13 -4.71
CA PHE A 294 -9.51 -1.07 -4.14
C PHE A 294 -9.08 -0.06 -5.20
N ARG A 295 -8.49 -0.48 -6.33
CA ARG A 295 -7.98 0.43 -7.36
C ARG A 295 -9.12 1.20 -8.07
N ASP A 296 -10.29 0.58 -8.21
CA ASP A 296 -11.45 1.18 -8.87
C ASP A 296 -12.18 2.18 -7.95
N SER A 297 -12.01 2.05 -6.64
CA SER A 297 -12.66 2.89 -5.62
C SER A 297 -11.71 3.79 -4.84
N LEU A 298 -10.42 3.81 -5.20
CA LEU A 298 -9.39 4.54 -4.48
C LEU A 298 -9.71 6.04 -4.42
N CYS A 299 -9.73 6.58 -3.21
CA CYS A 299 -9.97 7.99 -2.94
C CYS A 299 -9.20 8.45 -1.70
N TYR A 300 -9.17 9.76 -1.47
CA TYR A 300 -8.65 10.31 -0.22
C TYR A 300 -9.48 9.81 0.97
N GLY A 301 -8.80 9.37 2.01
CA GLY A 301 -9.39 8.85 3.23
C GLY A 301 -9.96 7.43 3.10
N TYR A 302 -9.66 6.71 2.01
CA TYR A 302 -10.11 5.33 1.83
C TYR A 302 -9.73 4.46 3.05
N ASP A 303 -10.73 3.93 3.75
CA ASP A 303 -10.51 3.02 4.88
C ASP A 303 -10.36 1.61 4.36
N LEU A 304 -9.11 1.19 4.13
CA LEU A 304 -8.81 -0.12 3.55
C LEU A 304 -9.21 -1.28 4.47
N SER A 305 -9.14 -1.09 5.79
CA SER A 305 -9.58 -2.11 6.74
C SER A 305 -11.09 -2.35 6.68
N ARG A 306 -11.89 -1.28 6.50
CA ARG A 306 -13.34 -1.40 6.35
C ARG A 306 -13.75 -1.78 4.94
N GLY A 307 -13.02 -1.33 3.93
CA GLY A 307 -13.30 -1.57 2.51
C GLY A 307 -13.00 -3.00 2.06
N ALA A 308 -12.05 -3.69 2.72
CA ALA A 308 -11.70 -5.08 2.45
C ALA A 308 -12.92 -6.02 2.52
N THR A 309 -12.92 -7.05 1.67
CA THR A 309 -14.01 -8.01 1.64
C THR A 309 -14.07 -8.83 2.92
N LYS A 310 -15.28 -9.05 3.45
CA LYS A 310 -15.50 -10.03 4.54
C LYS A 310 -15.92 -11.36 3.93
N ARG A 311 -15.06 -12.36 4.03
CA ARG A 311 -15.27 -13.69 3.43
C ARG A 311 -15.70 -14.70 4.50
N THR A 312 -16.61 -15.60 4.13
CA THR A 312 -17.12 -16.68 4.99
C THR A 312 -17.19 -17.99 4.21
N ALA A 313 -17.49 -19.09 4.90
CA ALA A 313 -17.67 -20.39 4.27
C ALA A 313 -18.84 -20.36 3.27
N VAL A 314 -18.65 -21.00 2.13
CA VAL A 314 -19.58 -20.94 0.99
C VAL A 314 -20.32 -22.26 0.82
N LEU A 315 -21.64 -22.18 0.60
CA LEU A 315 -22.52 -23.30 0.28
C LEU A 315 -23.50 -22.90 -0.84
N PRO A 316 -23.82 -23.78 -1.78
CA PRO A 316 -24.85 -23.50 -2.80
C PRO A 316 -26.22 -23.36 -2.15
N ILE A 317 -27.09 -22.54 -2.73
CA ILE A 317 -28.51 -22.41 -2.32
C ILE A 317 -29.41 -23.23 -3.25
N SER A 318 -30.23 -24.10 -2.66
CA SER A 318 -31.13 -25.00 -3.39
C SER A 318 -32.43 -24.32 -3.80
N SER A 319 -33.08 -24.81 -4.85
CA SER A 319 -34.43 -24.36 -5.24
C SER A 319 -35.43 -24.50 -4.07
N GLY A 320 -36.17 -23.42 -3.80
CA GLY A 320 -37.09 -23.29 -2.68
C GLY A 320 -36.44 -22.96 -1.33
N GLU A 321 -35.11 -22.84 -1.24
CA GLU A 321 -34.39 -22.49 -0.01
C GLU A 321 -34.31 -20.97 0.18
N SER A 322 -34.33 -20.54 1.45
CA SER A 322 -34.08 -19.17 1.87
C SER A 322 -33.01 -19.14 2.95
N ARG A 323 -32.13 -18.14 2.90
CA ARG A 323 -31.08 -17.90 3.92
C ARG A 323 -31.11 -16.45 4.37
N GLU A 324 -30.97 -16.25 5.68
CA GLU A 324 -30.82 -14.92 6.27
C GLU A 324 -29.34 -14.57 6.42
N VAL A 325 -29.02 -13.31 6.11
CA VAL A 325 -27.67 -12.74 6.16
C VAL A 325 -27.77 -11.37 6.80
N VAL A 326 -26.79 -11.02 7.63
CA VAL A 326 -26.66 -9.68 8.21
C VAL A 326 -25.60 -8.90 7.43
N VAL A 327 -25.91 -7.67 7.04
CA VAL A 327 -25.00 -6.78 6.31
C VAL A 327 -24.73 -5.54 7.15
N GLN A 328 -23.49 -5.39 7.62
CA GLN A 328 -23.07 -4.25 8.43
C GLN A 328 -22.89 -3.01 7.54
N SER A 329 -23.35 -1.83 7.98
CA SER A 329 -23.20 -0.60 7.20
C SER A 329 -21.78 -0.02 7.18
N ALA A 330 -20.98 -0.36 8.20
CA ALA A 330 -19.64 0.18 8.41
C ALA A 330 -18.52 -0.61 7.72
N GLY A 331 -18.87 -1.40 6.69
CA GLY A 331 -17.95 -2.24 5.95
C GLY A 331 -18.25 -2.25 4.45
N GLY A 332 -17.27 -2.69 3.68
CA GLY A 332 -17.37 -2.90 2.24
C GLY A 332 -18.20 -4.13 1.88
N TRP A 333 -17.75 -4.86 0.88
CA TRP A 333 -18.45 -6.05 0.37
C TRP A 333 -18.36 -7.22 1.36
N GLN A 334 -19.51 -7.81 1.68
CA GLN A 334 -19.65 -8.87 2.68
C GLN A 334 -20.23 -10.12 2.03
N SER A 335 -19.48 -11.23 2.09
CA SER A 335 -19.89 -12.51 1.54
C SER A 335 -21.11 -13.01 2.30
N THR A 336 -22.11 -13.46 1.55
CA THR A 336 -23.30 -14.12 2.08
C THR A 336 -23.05 -15.59 2.45
N GLY A 337 -21.92 -16.15 2.00
CA GLY A 337 -21.68 -17.60 2.05
C GLY A 337 -22.55 -18.39 1.05
N ILE A 338 -23.19 -17.72 0.10
CA ILE A 338 -24.05 -18.35 -0.90
C ILE A 338 -23.31 -18.44 -2.22
N GLU A 339 -23.14 -19.67 -2.72
CA GLU A 339 -22.74 -19.92 -4.10
C GLU A 339 -23.97 -19.87 -5.01
N VAL A 340 -23.84 -19.16 -6.12
CA VAL A 340 -24.87 -19.01 -7.14
C VAL A 340 -24.36 -19.49 -8.49
N THR A 341 -25.27 -20.01 -9.31
CA THR A 341 -24.94 -20.53 -10.65
C THR A 341 -25.50 -19.61 -11.74
N ALA A 342 -24.78 -19.45 -12.85
CA ALA A 342 -25.28 -18.74 -14.03
C ALA A 342 -26.66 -19.27 -14.47
N GLY A 343 -27.59 -18.37 -14.77
CA GLY A 343 -28.98 -18.66 -15.12
C GLY A 343 -29.91 -18.89 -13.91
N GLN A 344 -29.38 -19.07 -12.69
CA GLN A 344 -30.19 -19.16 -11.48
C GLN A 344 -30.90 -17.83 -11.21
N SER A 345 -32.19 -17.87 -10.88
CA SER A 345 -32.90 -16.70 -10.36
C SER A 345 -32.89 -16.72 -8.85
N ILE A 346 -32.49 -15.60 -8.24
CA ILE A 346 -32.57 -15.39 -6.79
C ILE A 346 -33.43 -14.17 -6.48
N GLN A 347 -34.12 -14.21 -5.34
CA GLN A 347 -34.80 -13.06 -4.75
C GLN A 347 -33.98 -12.58 -3.56
N ILE A 348 -33.66 -11.29 -3.52
CA ILE A 348 -32.99 -10.65 -2.40
C ILE A 348 -33.99 -9.67 -1.78
N THR A 349 -34.17 -9.72 -0.46
CA THR A 349 -35.06 -8.81 0.29
C THR A 349 -34.37 -8.32 1.53
N GLY A 350 -34.20 -7.00 1.65
CA GLY A 350 -33.56 -6.34 2.78
C GLY A 350 -34.57 -5.62 3.67
N LYS A 351 -34.32 -5.64 4.98
CA LYS A 351 -35.02 -4.82 5.98
C LYS A 351 -34.05 -4.34 7.05
N GLY A 352 -34.45 -3.31 7.80
CA GLY A 352 -33.64 -2.74 8.88
C GLY A 352 -33.31 -1.28 8.64
N ARG A 353 -32.53 -0.69 9.55
CA ARG A 353 -32.14 0.71 9.51
C ARG A 353 -30.68 0.87 9.89
N VAL A 354 -30.00 1.76 9.17
CA VAL A 354 -28.61 2.13 9.40
C VAL A 354 -28.53 3.64 9.60
N THR A 355 -27.51 4.09 10.32
CA THR A 355 -27.13 5.50 10.38
C THR A 355 -25.86 5.69 9.57
N LEU A 356 -25.87 6.61 8.60
CA LEU A 356 -24.77 6.83 7.66
C LEU A 356 -23.91 8.06 7.98
N ALA A 357 -24.42 8.94 8.84
CA ALA A 357 -23.70 10.10 9.32
C ALA A 357 -24.39 10.63 10.57
N GLN A 358 -23.60 11.20 11.49
CA GLN A 358 -24.11 11.94 12.64
C GLN A 358 -23.72 13.41 12.52
N THR A 359 -24.48 14.13 11.69
CA THR A 359 -24.35 15.60 11.55
C THR A 359 -25.30 16.31 12.53
N THR A 360 -26.00 17.37 12.12
CA THR A 360 -27.04 18.02 12.94
C THR A 360 -28.20 17.06 13.27
N LYS A 361 -28.52 16.13 12.37
CA LYS A 361 -29.49 15.04 12.59
C LYS A 361 -28.90 13.74 12.02
N PRO A 362 -29.18 12.58 12.64
CA PRO A 362 -28.72 11.30 12.12
C PRO A 362 -29.34 11.03 10.75
N TRP A 363 -28.51 10.62 9.80
CA TRP A 363 -28.96 10.21 8.48
C TRP A 363 -29.36 8.74 8.51
N ILE A 364 -30.64 8.50 8.80
CA ILE A 364 -31.20 7.15 8.91
C ILE A 364 -31.64 6.67 7.53
N SER A 365 -31.15 5.51 7.09
CA SER A 365 -31.53 4.87 5.83
C SER A 365 -32.14 3.50 6.06
N GLU A 366 -33.11 3.16 5.22
CA GLU A 366 -33.59 1.80 4.98
C GLU A 366 -32.95 1.29 3.66
N PRO A 367 -33.10 0.00 3.29
CA PRO A 367 -32.40 -0.58 2.13
C PRO A 367 -32.64 0.07 0.77
N ASN A 368 -33.67 0.90 0.61
CA ASN A 368 -33.88 1.72 -0.58
C ASN A 368 -32.84 2.83 -0.76
N GLY A 369 -32.19 3.25 0.32
CA GLY A 369 -31.25 4.37 0.35
C GLY A 369 -31.92 5.73 0.57
N ILE A 370 -31.11 6.75 0.85
CA ILE A 370 -31.53 8.16 0.95
C ILE A 370 -30.84 9.00 -0.12
N SER A 371 -31.58 9.88 -0.79
CA SER A 371 -31.10 10.68 -1.93
C SER A 371 -30.44 12.01 -1.55
N ILE A 372 -29.97 12.16 -0.30
CA ILE A 372 -29.24 13.35 0.16
C ILE A 372 -27.86 13.41 -0.54
N ARG A 373 -27.22 12.25 -0.71
CA ARG A 373 -25.95 12.07 -1.42
C ARG A 373 -25.98 10.76 -2.18
N TYR A 374 -25.07 10.66 -3.16
CA TYR A 374 -24.87 9.48 -3.98
C TYR A 374 -23.42 9.02 -3.87
N ALA A 375 -23.23 7.71 -3.86
CA ALA A 375 -21.94 7.01 -3.98
C ALA A 375 -22.08 5.99 -5.11
N ASP A 376 -21.09 5.94 -6.01
CA ASP A 376 -21.07 5.02 -7.15
C ASP A 376 -22.36 5.07 -8.02
N GLY A 377 -22.92 6.28 -8.18
CA GLY A 377 -24.15 6.52 -8.95
C GLY A 377 -25.45 6.14 -8.24
N GLN A 378 -25.39 5.62 -7.01
CA GLN A 378 -26.54 5.15 -6.24
C GLN A 378 -26.74 5.95 -4.95
N PRO A 379 -27.98 6.09 -4.44
CA PRO A 379 -28.22 6.68 -3.12
C PRO A 379 -27.37 6.02 -2.03
N ILE A 380 -26.86 6.81 -1.08
CA ILE A 380 -26.20 6.24 0.11
C ILE A 380 -27.22 5.46 0.95
N GLY A 381 -26.77 4.43 1.67
CA GLY A 381 -27.59 3.49 2.42
C GLY A 381 -28.31 2.44 1.59
N ARG A 382 -28.25 2.52 0.26
CA ARG A 382 -28.90 1.55 -0.62
C ARG A 382 -28.25 0.17 -0.50
N LEU A 383 -29.05 -0.89 -0.42
CA LEU A 383 -28.54 -2.25 -0.47
C LEU A 383 -28.12 -2.60 -1.91
N LEU A 384 -26.88 -3.06 -2.06
CA LEU A 384 -26.28 -3.50 -3.31
C LEU A 384 -25.89 -4.97 -3.23
N ALA A 385 -25.82 -5.64 -4.38
CA ALA A 385 -25.29 -6.99 -4.51
C ALA A 385 -24.16 -7.06 -5.54
N ALA A 386 -23.28 -8.03 -5.35
CA ALA A 386 -22.27 -8.38 -6.33
C ALA A 386 -22.05 -9.89 -6.35
N VAL A 387 -21.62 -10.44 -7.48
CA VAL A 387 -21.09 -11.81 -7.57
C VAL A 387 -19.59 -11.74 -7.84
N GLU A 388 -18.80 -12.33 -6.95
CA GLU A 388 -17.39 -12.63 -7.19
C GLU A 388 -17.30 -13.94 -7.99
N ARG A 389 -16.75 -13.86 -9.19
CA ARG A 389 -16.66 -15.00 -10.12
C ARG A 389 -15.72 -16.08 -9.58
N THR A 390 -16.11 -17.35 -9.71
CA THR A 390 -15.25 -18.50 -9.39
C THR A 390 -14.37 -18.96 -10.56
N ALA A 391 -14.68 -18.49 -11.78
CA ALA A 391 -13.88 -18.73 -12.99
C ALA A 391 -13.76 -17.43 -13.81
N PRO A 392 -12.68 -17.25 -14.58
CA PRO A 392 -12.58 -16.16 -15.55
C PRO A 392 -13.76 -16.22 -16.54
N ALA A 393 -14.30 -15.06 -16.92
CA ALA A 393 -15.36 -15.02 -17.93
C ALA A 393 -14.87 -15.64 -19.25
N GLU A 394 -15.69 -16.51 -19.85
CA GLU A 394 -15.36 -17.14 -21.14
C GLU A 394 -15.24 -16.12 -22.29
N GLN A 395 -15.89 -14.95 -22.15
CA GLN A 395 -15.83 -13.83 -23.09
C GLN A 395 -15.97 -12.49 -22.35
N GLY A 396 -15.01 -11.56 -22.52
CA GLY A 396 -15.10 -10.19 -21.99
C GLY A 396 -13.87 -9.73 -21.20
N ALA A 397 -13.97 -8.53 -20.61
CA ALA A 397 -12.96 -8.02 -19.70
C ALA A 397 -12.86 -8.94 -18.48
N ASN A 398 -11.64 -9.35 -18.13
CA ASN A 398 -11.31 -10.27 -17.03
C ASN A 398 -11.51 -9.60 -15.65
N ARG A 399 -12.73 -9.15 -15.37
CA ARG A 399 -13.15 -8.58 -14.09
C ARG A 399 -13.59 -9.68 -13.14
N HIS A 400 -13.36 -9.50 -11.85
CA HIS A 400 -13.77 -10.47 -10.83
C HIS A 400 -15.22 -10.29 -10.38
N TRP A 401 -15.81 -9.11 -10.62
CA TRP A 401 -17.08 -8.72 -10.01
C TRP A 401 -18.17 -8.43 -11.03
N VAL A 402 -19.38 -8.87 -10.71
CA VAL A 402 -20.61 -8.45 -11.39
C VAL A 402 -21.52 -7.77 -10.39
N PHE A 403 -21.81 -6.48 -10.58
CA PHE A 403 -22.60 -5.68 -9.66
C PHE A 403 -24.07 -5.64 -10.08
N GLN A 404 -24.96 -5.59 -9.08
CA GLN A 404 -26.39 -5.43 -9.28
C GLN A 404 -26.96 -4.45 -8.24
N ASP A 405 -27.78 -3.53 -8.72
CA ASP A 405 -28.59 -2.67 -7.87
C ASP A 405 -29.83 -3.42 -7.36
N ILE A 406 -30.06 -3.40 -6.04
CA ILE A 406 -31.10 -4.20 -5.37
C ILE A 406 -32.16 -3.30 -4.72
N GLY A 407 -31.78 -2.39 -3.84
CA GLY A 407 -32.73 -1.66 -3.00
C GLY A 407 -33.41 -2.56 -1.95
N PRO A 408 -34.71 -2.35 -1.62
CA PRO A 408 -35.38 -3.14 -0.58
C PRO A 408 -35.70 -4.57 -1.02
N GLN A 409 -35.93 -4.79 -2.31
CA GLN A 409 -36.26 -6.10 -2.86
C GLN A 409 -35.96 -6.13 -4.35
N ALA A 410 -35.29 -7.20 -4.81
CA ALA A 410 -35.08 -7.44 -6.24
C ALA A 410 -35.11 -8.93 -6.58
N MET A 411 -35.51 -9.22 -7.81
CA MET A 411 -35.27 -10.50 -8.49
C MET A 411 -34.05 -10.35 -9.38
N TRP A 412 -33.07 -11.24 -9.26
CA TRP A 412 -31.85 -11.21 -10.06
C TRP A 412 -31.60 -12.57 -10.71
N MET A 413 -31.56 -12.58 -12.04
CA MET A 413 -31.06 -13.71 -12.82
C MET A 413 -29.53 -13.60 -12.88
N ILE A 414 -28.86 -14.56 -12.27
CA ILE A 414 -27.41 -14.57 -12.10
C ILE A 414 -26.74 -14.74 -13.47
N PRO A 415 -25.93 -13.77 -13.93
CA PRO A 415 -25.31 -13.85 -15.24
C PRO A 415 -24.11 -14.79 -15.25
N GLU A 416 -23.37 -14.89 -14.14
CA GLU A 416 -22.17 -15.71 -14.02
C GLU A 416 -22.10 -16.40 -12.66
N SER A 417 -21.58 -17.62 -12.63
CA SER A 417 -21.44 -18.40 -11.40
C SER A 417 -20.40 -17.79 -10.47
N GLY A 418 -20.67 -17.85 -9.17
CA GLY A 418 -19.75 -17.29 -8.18
C GLY A 418 -20.33 -17.21 -6.78
N VAL A 419 -19.73 -16.36 -5.95
CA VAL A 419 -20.15 -16.13 -4.57
C VAL A 419 -20.89 -14.80 -4.47
N LEU A 420 -22.06 -14.80 -3.85
CA LEU A 420 -22.86 -13.59 -3.65
C LEU A 420 -22.30 -12.76 -2.47
N PHE A 421 -22.07 -11.48 -2.72
CA PHE A 421 -21.70 -10.46 -1.76
C PHE A 421 -22.76 -9.37 -1.69
N LEU A 422 -22.89 -8.76 -0.51
CA LEU A 422 -23.79 -7.63 -0.26
C LEU A 422 -23.03 -6.46 0.35
N ARG A 423 -23.51 -5.23 0.10
CA ARG A 423 -22.94 -4.01 0.67
C ARG A 423 -24.04 -2.99 0.92
N VAL A 424 -23.92 -2.22 2.01
CA VAL A 424 -24.66 -0.97 2.19
C VAL A 424 -23.87 0.14 1.50
N ASN A 425 -24.47 0.81 0.53
CA ASN A 425 -23.77 1.79 -0.28
C ASN A 425 -23.37 3.02 0.53
N ASP A 426 -22.11 3.42 0.42
CA ASP A 426 -21.63 4.71 0.91
C ASP A 426 -20.29 5.06 0.25
N ARG A 427 -19.75 6.23 0.54
CA ARG A 427 -18.40 6.58 0.12
C ARG A 427 -17.37 5.79 0.93
N TRP A 428 -16.31 5.37 0.25
CA TRP A 428 -15.28 4.52 0.85
C TRP A 428 -14.46 5.19 1.95
N ASN A 429 -14.45 6.52 1.97
CA ASN A 429 -13.84 7.35 3.01
C ASN A 429 -14.81 7.81 4.10
N GLU A 430 -16.07 7.34 4.07
CA GLU A 430 -17.13 7.66 5.05
C GLU A 430 -17.68 6.38 5.71
N LEU A 431 -17.00 5.23 5.58
CA LEU A 431 -17.47 4.00 6.24
C LEU A 431 -17.31 4.02 7.77
N PHE A 432 -16.54 4.95 8.31
CA PHE A 432 -16.16 4.98 9.72
C PHE A 432 -17.25 5.54 10.64
N ASP A 433 -18.15 6.40 10.15
CA ASP A 433 -19.28 6.96 10.88
C ASP A 433 -20.61 6.25 10.61
N ASN A 434 -20.56 5.17 9.82
CA ASN A 434 -21.66 4.25 9.62
C ASN A 434 -21.90 3.37 10.86
N SER A 435 -23.18 3.12 11.18
CA SER A 435 -23.58 2.18 12.22
C SER A 435 -24.92 1.51 11.90
N GLY A 436 -25.16 0.36 12.53
CA GLY A 436 -26.33 -0.48 12.29
C GLY A 436 -26.12 -1.49 11.16
N GLU A 437 -27.19 -2.20 10.83
CA GLU A 437 -27.15 -3.33 9.90
C GLU A 437 -28.49 -3.51 9.17
N TYR A 438 -28.43 -4.20 8.03
CA TYR A 438 -29.60 -4.76 7.39
C TYR A 438 -29.67 -6.26 7.59
N GLN A 439 -30.89 -6.75 7.82
CA GLN A 439 -31.23 -8.16 7.71
C GLN A 439 -31.69 -8.43 6.29
N VAL A 440 -31.00 -9.32 5.60
CA VAL A 440 -31.26 -9.65 4.19
C VAL A 440 -31.61 -11.12 4.08
N THR A 441 -32.72 -11.41 3.42
CA THR A 441 -33.11 -12.77 3.03
C THR A 441 -32.79 -12.98 1.56
N VAL A 442 -32.03 -14.04 1.26
CA VAL A 442 -31.75 -14.51 -0.10
C VAL A 442 -32.52 -15.81 -0.31
N THR A 443 -33.38 -15.84 -1.32
CA THR A 443 -34.22 -17.00 -1.65
C THR A 443 -33.93 -17.44 -3.07
N SER A 444 -33.77 -18.74 -3.30
CA SER A 444 -33.84 -19.32 -4.65
C SER A 444 -35.28 -19.77 -4.85
N PRO A 445 -36.11 -19.10 -5.67
CA PRO A 445 -37.49 -19.53 -5.90
C PRO A 445 -37.57 -20.93 -6.51
N LYS A 446 -38.77 -21.52 -6.43
CA LYS A 446 -39.02 -22.85 -6.95
C LYS A 446 -38.98 -22.91 -8.47
#